data_AF-A0A7C6FIS0-F1
#
_entry.id   AF-A0A7C6FIS0-F1
#
_cell.length_a   1.000
_cell.length_b   1.000
_cell.length_c   1.000
_cell.angle_alpha   90.00
_cell.angle_beta   90.00
_cell.angle_gamma   90.00
#
_symmetry.space_group_name_H-M   'P 1'
#
loop_
_entity.id
_entity.type
_entity.pdbx_description
1 polymer ?
#
loop_
_entity_poly.entity_id
_entity_poly.type
_entity_poly.pdbx_seq_one_letter_code
_entity_poly.pdbx_strand_id
1 'polypeptide(L)'
;MPLVLEGCIPGVIAPMNLLQYQPIKSQLMQAMEYRIAPAFALSYERETIFHDTMDTDFMGIFSSHYQEQLPTIGEAYREYDQFYQLVKDARTVSHEVLSSTLRRVRYDNGYTLLLNYASVPERLPEGVLDGLSYLLIRGE
;
A
#
# COMPACT_ATOMS: atom_id res chain seq x y z
N MET A 1 7.30 2.87 8.75
CA MET A 1 8.07 2.04 9.70
C MET A 1 9.55 2.29 9.45
N PRO A 2 10.45 2.33 10.45
CA PRO A 2 11.89 2.55 10.19
C PRO A 2 12.50 1.36 9.43
N LEU A 3 13.36 1.62 8.44
CA LEU A 3 14.09 0.60 7.65
C LEU A 3 14.79 -0.45 8.53
N VAL A 4 15.27 -0.03 9.70
CA VAL A 4 15.99 -0.89 10.67
C VAL A 4 15.12 -2.01 11.24
N LEU A 5 13.80 -1.84 11.26
CA LEU A 5 12.85 -2.83 11.78
C LEU A 5 12.23 -3.69 10.67
N GLU A 6 12.53 -3.38 9.41
CA GLU A 6 12.00 -4.07 8.24
C GLU A 6 12.50 -5.53 8.21
N GLY A 7 11.58 -6.49 8.20
CA GLY A 7 11.90 -7.93 8.25
C GLY A 7 12.18 -8.49 9.65
N CYS A 8 12.30 -7.64 10.68
CA CYS A 8 12.46 -8.10 12.07
C CYS A 8 11.13 -8.28 12.80
N ILE A 9 10.15 -7.41 12.54
CA ILE A 9 8.82 -7.45 13.17
C ILE A 9 7.77 -7.40 12.06
N PRO A 10 6.87 -8.40 11.97
CA PRO A 10 5.73 -8.34 11.06
C PRO A 10 4.86 -7.12 11.40
N GLY A 11 4.70 -6.22 10.43
CA GLY A 11 3.90 -5.02 10.56
C GLY A 11 2.72 -5.04 9.60
N VAL A 12 1.67 -4.32 9.97
CA VAL A 12 0.51 -4.04 9.12
C VAL A 12 0.35 -2.52 9.00
N ILE A 13 -0.16 -2.04 7.88
CA ILE A 13 -0.59 -0.63 7.78
C ILE A 13 -1.87 -0.38 8.58
N ALA A 14 -2.22 0.90 8.73
CA ALA A 14 -3.56 1.27 9.17
C ALA A 14 -4.63 0.69 8.22
N PRO A 15 -5.85 0.40 8.69
CA PRO A 15 -6.92 -0.13 7.87
C PRO A 15 -7.22 0.75 6.65
N MET A 16 -7.03 0.19 5.46
CA MET A 16 -7.02 0.98 4.23
C MET A 16 -8.38 1.57 3.87
N ASN A 17 -9.44 0.83 4.20
CA ASN A 17 -10.81 1.20 3.89
C ASN A 17 -11.36 2.33 4.77
N LEU A 18 -10.71 2.63 5.90
CA LEU A 18 -11.13 3.72 6.78
C LEU A 18 -10.53 5.08 6.39
N LEU A 19 -9.49 5.10 5.56
CA LEU A 19 -8.80 6.32 5.15
C LEU A 19 -9.38 6.91 3.85
N GLN A 20 -10.57 7.52 3.95
CA GLN A 20 -11.34 7.99 2.77
C GLN A 20 -10.62 9.02 1.89
N TYR A 21 -9.73 9.84 2.46
CA TYR A 21 -9.01 10.86 1.70
C TYR A 21 -7.86 10.30 0.85
N GLN A 22 -7.53 9.02 1.00
CA GLN A 22 -6.44 8.38 0.28
C GLN A 22 -6.96 7.19 -0.54
N PRO A 23 -6.73 7.18 -1.87
CA PRO A 23 -7.08 6.03 -2.70
C PRO A 23 -6.43 4.75 -2.19
N ILE A 24 -7.17 3.63 -2.20
CA ILE A 24 -6.66 2.30 -1.77
C ILE A 24 -5.36 1.95 -2.49
N LYS A 25 -5.24 2.30 -3.79
CA LYS A 25 -4.01 2.09 -4.56
C LYS A 25 -2.80 2.81 -3.97
N SER A 26 -2.96 4.06 -3.53
CA SER A 26 -1.90 4.83 -2.87
C SER A 26 -1.47 4.18 -1.55
N GLN A 27 -2.44 3.71 -0.77
CA GLN A 27 -2.19 3.04 0.50
C GLN A 27 -1.52 1.67 0.30
N LEU A 28 -1.86 0.97 -0.78
CA LEU A 28 -1.24 -0.31 -1.15
C LEU A 28 0.21 -0.09 -1.58
N MET A 29 0.47 0.95 -2.38
CA MET A 29 1.81 1.39 -2.74
C MET A 29 2.64 1.75 -1.50
N GLN A 30 2.05 2.40 -0.50
CA GLN A 30 2.71 2.65 0.78
C GLN A 30 3.02 1.35 1.53
N ALA A 31 2.10 0.37 1.50
CA ALA A 31 2.36 -0.95 2.06
C ALA A 31 3.55 -1.65 1.37
N MET A 32 3.64 -1.53 0.04
CA MET A 32 4.77 -2.04 -0.75
C MET A 32 6.09 -1.31 -0.43
N GLU A 33 6.04 0.02 -0.30
CA GLU A 33 7.21 0.86 0.01
C GLU A 33 7.91 0.45 1.30
N TYR A 34 7.13 0.10 2.32
CA TYR A 34 7.62 -0.35 3.63
C TYR A 34 7.62 -1.87 3.81
N ARG A 35 7.21 -2.63 2.78
CA ARG A 35 7.07 -4.09 2.80
C ARG A 35 6.32 -4.60 4.04
N ILE A 36 5.17 -3.99 4.31
CA ILE A 36 4.25 -4.32 5.41
C ILE A 36 2.91 -4.75 4.84
N ALA A 37 2.20 -5.63 5.55
CA ALA A 37 0.99 -6.22 4.99
C ALA A 37 -0.18 -5.21 4.92
N PRO A 38 -1.00 -5.27 3.85
CA PRO A 38 -2.26 -4.54 3.76
C PRO A 38 -3.20 -4.90 4.92
N ALA A 39 -4.01 -3.95 5.40
CA ALA A 39 -4.97 -4.19 6.48
C ALA A 39 -6.32 -3.57 6.15
N PHE A 40 -7.39 -4.18 6.67
CA PHE A 40 -8.76 -3.75 6.48
C PHE A 40 -9.55 -3.92 7.77
N ALA A 41 -10.46 -2.99 8.04
CA ALA A 41 -11.38 -3.05 9.16
C ALA A 41 -12.74 -3.53 8.67
N LEU A 42 -13.26 -4.60 9.27
CA LEU A 42 -14.49 -5.24 8.83
C LEU A 42 -15.56 -5.16 9.91
N SER A 43 -16.79 -4.89 9.49
CA SER A 43 -18.01 -4.99 10.30
C SER A 43 -18.96 -5.99 9.67
N TYR A 44 -19.70 -6.71 10.54
CA TYR A 44 -20.76 -7.63 10.10
C TYR A 44 -21.97 -6.87 9.58
N GLU A 45 -22.45 -5.89 10.37
CA GLU A 45 -23.51 -4.98 9.97
C GLU A 45 -22.94 -3.79 9.18
N ARG A 46 -23.82 -3.14 8.40
CA ARG A 46 -23.48 -1.90 7.73
C ARG A 46 -23.24 -0.80 8.76
N GLU A 47 -22.18 -0.02 8.53
CA GLU A 47 -21.84 1.17 9.32
C GLU A 47 -22.96 2.21 9.39
N THR A 48 -23.95 2.13 8.50
CA THR A 48 -25.10 3.02 8.44
C THR A 48 -25.94 3.03 9.72
N ILE A 49 -25.79 2.01 10.57
CA ILE A 49 -26.41 1.99 11.91
C ILE A 49 -25.93 3.15 12.80
N PHE A 50 -24.73 3.68 12.53
CA PHE A 50 -24.13 4.78 13.30
C PHE A 50 -24.49 6.17 12.76
N HIS A 51 -25.27 6.28 11.68
CA HIS A 51 -25.58 7.57 11.05
C HIS A 51 -26.24 8.59 11.98
N ASP A 52 -27.00 8.12 12.98
CA ASP A 52 -27.69 8.97 13.96
C ASP A 52 -26.90 9.15 15.27
N THR A 53 -25.65 8.66 15.33
CA THR A 53 -24.78 8.82 16.51
C THR A 53 -23.90 10.07 16.37
N MET A 54 -23.74 10.81 17.47
CA MET A 54 -22.85 11.99 17.55
C MET A 54 -21.47 11.62 18.09
N ASP A 55 -21.01 10.39 17.85
CA ASP A 55 -19.71 9.90 18.30
C ASP A 55 -18.71 9.96 17.15
N THR A 56 -17.70 10.82 17.30
CA THR A 56 -16.68 11.06 16.28
C THR A 56 -15.87 9.82 15.92
N ASP A 57 -15.73 8.86 16.84
CA ASP A 57 -14.97 7.64 16.60
C ASP A 57 -15.75 6.69 15.68
N PHE A 58 -17.07 6.56 15.90
CA PHE A 58 -17.95 5.77 15.02
C PHE A 58 -18.24 6.47 13.69
N MET A 59 -18.30 7.79 13.68
CA MET A 59 -18.37 8.58 12.46
C MET A 59 -17.12 8.45 11.59
N GLY A 60 -16.02 7.88 12.06
CA GLY A 60 -14.85 7.57 11.22
C GLY A 60 -14.94 6.20 10.54
N ILE A 61 -15.88 5.34 10.95
CA ILE A 61 -16.04 3.99 10.43
C ILE A 61 -16.99 4.04 9.24
N PHE A 62 -16.40 4.16 8.05
CA PHE A 62 -17.12 4.09 6.79
C PHE A 62 -16.59 2.95 5.93
N SER A 63 -17.46 2.34 5.11
CA SER A 63 -17.07 1.27 4.18
C SER A 63 -16.40 0.09 4.88
N SER A 64 -16.94 -0.34 6.03
CA SER A 64 -16.44 -1.49 6.79
C SER A 64 -17.26 -2.75 6.56
N HIS A 65 -18.45 -2.66 5.98
CA HIS A 65 -19.28 -3.84 5.75
C HIS A 65 -18.56 -4.91 4.92
N TYR A 66 -18.38 -6.10 5.51
CA TYR A 66 -17.48 -7.11 4.97
C TYR A 66 -17.83 -7.55 3.55
N GLN A 67 -19.12 -7.71 3.22
CA GLN A 67 -19.54 -8.17 1.89
C GLN A 67 -19.12 -7.21 0.78
N GLU A 68 -19.10 -5.90 1.09
CA GLU A 68 -18.69 -4.87 0.14
C GLU A 68 -17.16 -4.79 0.02
N GLN A 69 -16.44 -5.07 1.09
CA GLN A 69 -14.98 -5.00 1.13
C GLN A 69 -14.28 -6.25 0.56
N LEU A 70 -14.91 -7.42 0.63
CA LEU A 70 -14.28 -8.68 0.20
C LEU A 70 -13.65 -8.66 -1.21
N PRO A 71 -14.30 -8.11 -2.25
CA PRO A 71 -13.68 -8.01 -3.58
C PRO A 71 -12.40 -7.16 -3.56
N THR A 72 -12.47 -5.97 -2.95
CA THR A 72 -11.34 -5.04 -2.83
C THR A 72 -10.18 -5.63 -2.03
N ILE A 73 -10.48 -6.34 -0.93
CA ILE A 73 -9.49 -7.07 -0.14
C ILE A 73 -8.81 -8.13 -1.01
N GLY A 74 -9.59 -8.92 -1.75
CA GLY A 74 -9.06 -9.98 -2.60
C GLY A 74 -8.15 -9.45 -3.71
N GLU A 75 -8.48 -8.31 -4.30
CA GLU A 75 -7.63 -7.62 -5.29
C GLU A 75 -6.35 -7.08 -4.67
N ALA A 76 -6.46 -6.33 -3.57
CA ALA A 76 -5.30 -5.74 -2.90
C ALA A 76 -4.29 -6.78 -2.42
N TYR A 77 -4.76 -7.88 -1.83
CA TYR A 77 -3.88 -8.97 -1.39
C TYR A 77 -3.25 -9.74 -2.55
N ARG A 78 -3.97 -9.95 -3.66
CA ARG A 78 -3.37 -10.57 -4.87
C ARG A 78 -2.23 -9.71 -5.41
N GLU A 79 -2.48 -8.41 -5.55
CA GLU A 79 -1.49 -7.47 -6.09
C GLU A 79 -0.27 -7.37 -5.15
N TYR A 80 -0.52 -7.27 -3.84
CA TYR A 80 0.55 -7.26 -2.85
C TYR A 80 1.36 -8.56 -2.85
N ASP A 81 0.72 -9.73 -2.93
CA ASP A 81 1.40 -11.02 -2.95
C ASP A 81 2.32 -11.17 -4.17
N GLN A 82 1.86 -10.74 -5.35
CA GLN A 82 2.68 -10.75 -6.58
C GLN A 82 3.98 -9.96 -6.40
N PHE A 83 3.93 -8.82 -5.72
CA PHE A 83 5.11 -8.05 -5.36
C PHE A 83 5.92 -8.75 -4.26
N TYR A 84 5.26 -9.13 -3.16
CA TYR A 84 5.90 -9.58 -1.94
C TYR A 84 6.68 -10.88 -2.12
N GLN A 85 6.18 -11.83 -2.91
CA GLN A 85 6.88 -13.09 -3.18
C GLN A 85 8.26 -12.88 -3.83
N LEU A 86 8.46 -11.77 -4.55
CA LEU A 86 9.72 -11.46 -5.23
C LEU A 86 10.76 -10.81 -4.29
N VAL A 87 10.33 -10.24 -3.17
CA VAL A 87 11.19 -9.45 -2.28
C VAL A 87 11.15 -9.88 -0.81
N LYS A 88 10.33 -10.86 -0.43
CA LYS A 88 10.13 -11.29 0.97
C LYS A 88 11.42 -11.70 1.70
N ASP A 89 12.34 -12.36 1.00
CA ASP A 89 13.60 -12.85 1.56
C ASP A 89 14.77 -11.88 1.28
N ALA A 90 14.50 -10.78 0.58
CA ALA A 90 15.50 -9.79 0.21
C ALA A 90 15.73 -8.78 1.34
N ARG A 91 16.91 -8.19 1.39
CA ARG A 91 17.20 -7.04 2.25
C ARG A 91 17.05 -5.75 1.45
N THR A 92 16.42 -4.74 2.05
CA THR A 92 16.41 -3.39 1.50
C THR A 92 17.80 -2.77 1.60
N VAL A 93 18.38 -2.45 0.44
CA VAL A 93 19.71 -1.84 0.30
C VAL A 93 19.61 -0.32 0.38
N SER A 94 18.57 0.26 -0.22
CA SER A 94 18.33 1.70 -0.19
C SER A 94 16.86 2.03 -0.31
N HIS A 95 16.45 3.11 0.36
CA HIS A 95 15.16 3.76 0.17
C HIS A 95 15.41 5.23 -0.13
N GLU A 96 14.92 5.70 -1.29
CA GLU A 96 15.25 7.01 -1.84
C GLU A 96 13.98 7.79 -2.20
N VAL A 97 13.94 9.05 -1.75
CA VAL A 97 12.90 10.02 -2.10
C VAL A 97 13.42 10.85 -3.29
N LEU A 98 12.99 10.49 -4.49
CA LEU A 98 13.46 11.14 -5.73
C LEU A 98 12.76 12.48 -5.96
N SER A 99 11.48 12.59 -5.59
CA SER A 99 10.69 13.82 -5.61
C SER A 99 9.62 13.78 -4.52
N SER A 100 8.72 14.78 -4.46
CA SER A 100 7.58 14.72 -3.53
C SER A 100 6.69 13.50 -3.79
N THR A 101 6.59 13.03 -5.04
CA THR A 101 5.69 11.95 -5.48
C THR A 101 6.40 10.68 -5.92
N LEU A 102 7.72 10.70 -6.11
CA LEU A 102 8.47 9.55 -6.61
C LEU A 102 9.34 8.92 -5.53
N ARG A 103 9.27 7.60 -5.38
CA ARG A 103 10.12 6.81 -4.47
C ARG A 103 10.82 5.70 -5.23
N ARG A 104 12.01 5.34 -4.75
CA ARG A 104 12.78 4.19 -5.23
C ARG A 104 13.27 3.35 -4.06
N VAL A 105 12.99 2.05 -4.10
CA VAL A 105 13.44 1.06 -3.10
C VAL A 105 14.25 0.00 -3.83
N ARG A 106 15.48 -0.24 -3.40
CA ARG A 106 16.37 -1.26 -3.98
C ARG A 106 16.57 -2.40 -3.00
N TYR A 107 16.50 -3.62 -3.51
CA TYR A 107 16.70 -4.85 -2.78
C TYR A 107 18.01 -5.53 -3.20
N ASP A 108 18.62 -6.29 -2.30
CA ASP A 108 19.90 -6.99 -2.52
C ASP A 108 19.81 -8.15 -3.53
N ASN A 109 18.61 -8.66 -3.77
CA ASN A 109 18.33 -9.70 -4.77
C ASN A 109 18.19 -9.16 -6.21
N GLY A 110 18.52 -7.87 -6.42
CA GLY A 110 18.54 -7.20 -7.72
C GLY A 110 17.21 -6.53 -8.11
N TYR A 111 16.16 -6.66 -7.31
CA TYR A 111 14.90 -5.97 -7.58
C TYR A 111 14.94 -4.49 -7.18
N THR A 112 14.29 -3.65 -7.97
CA THR A 112 14.05 -2.24 -7.67
C THR A 112 12.57 -1.94 -7.82
N LEU A 113 11.97 -1.40 -6.76
CA LEU A 113 10.59 -0.90 -6.73
C LEU A 113 10.59 0.61 -6.96
N LEU A 114 9.85 1.05 -7.97
CA LEU A 114 9.58 2.45 -8.26
C LEU A 114 8.10 2.73 -8.00
N LEU A 115 7.79 3.83 -7.30
CA LEU A 115 6.43 4.19 -6.89
C LEU A 115 6.15 5.63 -7.29
N ASN A 116 5.08 5.84 -8.07
CA ASN A 116 4.64 7.17 -8.50
C ASN A 116 3.30 7.53 -7.85
N TYR A 117 3.35 8.37 -6.83
CA TYR A 117 2.18 8.88 -6.12
C TYR A 117 1.50 10.07 -6.82
N ALA A 118 2.03 10.56 -7.94
CA ALA A 118 1.36 11.58 -8.74
C ALA A 118 0.23 10.98 -9.58
N SER A 119 -0.75 11.78 -9.99
CA SER A 119 -1.81 11.35 -10.90
C SER A 119 -1.40 11.29 -12.37
N VAL A 120 -0.17 11.70 -12.69
CA VAL A 120 0.35 11.78 -14.06
C VAL A 120 1.53 10.83 -14.26
N PRO A 121 1.73 10.27 -15.47
CA PRO A 121 2.88 9.43 -15.77
C PRO A 121 4.20 10.19 -15.66
N GLU A 122 5.25 9.49 -15.25
CA GLU A 122 6.62 9.99 -15.17
C GLU A 122 7.55 9.13 -16.03
N ARG A 123 8.49 9.77 -16.75
CA ARG A 123 9.50 9.07 -17.57
C ARG A 123 10.78 8.92 -16.77
N LEU A 124 11.17 7.68 -16.54
CA LEU A 124 12.39 7.31 -15.84
C LEU A 124 13.34 6.60 -16.83
N PRO A 125 14.65 6.56 -16.55
CA PRO A 125 15.60 5.76 -17.34
C PRO A 125 15.16 4.30 -17.51
N GLU A 126 14.45 3.77 -16.52
CA GLU A 126 13.98 2.38 -16.45
C GLU A 126 12.65 2.13 -17.18
N GLY A 127 11.95 3.19 -17.63
CA GLY A 127 10.69 3.08 -18.37
C GLY A 127 9.69 4.21 -18.10
N VAL A 128 8.47 4.04 -18.61
CA VAL A 128 7.35 4.93 -18.29
C VAL A 128 6.61 4.35 -17.09
N LEU A 129 6.47 5.14 -16.03
CA LEU A 129 5.72 4.79 -14.84
C LEU A 129 4.43 5.60 -14.80
N ASP A 130 3.29 4.94 -14.98
CA ASP A 130 1.98 5.59 -14.95
C ASP A 130 1.70 6.29 -13.61
N GLY A 131 0.77 7.24 -13.65
CA GLY A 131 0.30 7.91 -12.44
C GLY A 131 -0.41 6.93 -11.50
N LEU A 132 -0.22 7.10 -10.19
CA LEU A 132 -0.79 6.26 -9.14
C LEU A 132 -0.51 4.77 -9.38
N SER A 133 0.74 4.48 -9.76
CA SER A 133 1.19 3.15 -10.13
C SER A 133 2.58 2.86 -9.57
N TYR A 134 2.98 1.60 -9.70
CA TYR A 134 4.30 1.13 -9.33
C TYR A 134 4.88 0.27 -10.44
N LEU A 135 6.20 0.18 -10.45
CA LEU A 135 6.94 -0.69 -11.35
C LEU A 135 7.98 -1.44 -10.54
N LEU A 136 8.00 -2.77 -10.68
CA LEU A 136 9.02 -3.63 -10.10
C LEU A 136 9.88 -4.20 -11.22
N ILE A 137 11.16 -3.82 -11.23
CA ILE A 137 12.15 -4.25 -12.23
C ILE A 137 13.25 -5.05 -11.57
N ARG A 138 13.89 -5.93 -12.33
CA ARG A 138 15.10 -6.62 -11.91
C ARG A 138 16.28 -6.03 -12.68
N GLY A 139 17.29 -5.54 -11.97
CA GLY A 139 18.57 -5.17 -12.58
C GLY A 139 19.28 -6.40 -13.11
N GLU A 140 20.03 -6.25 -14.21
CA GLU A 140 20.96 -7.26 -14.71
C GLU A 140 22.13 -7.49 -13.76
#